data_AF-A0A6I6S1S3-F1
#
_entry.id   AF-A0A6I6S1S3-F1
#
_cell.length_a   1.000
_cell.length_b   1.000
_cell.length_c   1.000
_cell.angle_alpha   90.00
_cell.angle_beta   90.00
_cell.angle_gamma   90.00
#
_symmetry.space_group_name_H-M   'P 1'
#
loop_
_entity.id
_entity.type
_entity.pdbx_description
1 polymer ?
#
loop_
_entity_poly.entity_id
_entity_poly.type
_entity_poly.pdbx_seq_one_letter_code
_entity_poly.pdbx_strand_id
1 'polypeptide(L)'
;MADAEHWVPDGRTLLWCFGRADEHRVMPAIRDDVRLRSQGVEPGSEAYWLLVSEAAIEAVLYDLLERARAEGTVFDDGPQPPA
;
A
#
# COMPACT_ATOMS: atom_id res chain seq x y z
N MET A 1 -18.54 -12.99 13.97
CA MET A 1 -17.83 -12.00 13.14
C MET A 1 -16.81 -12.79 12.36
N ALA A 2 -16.96 -12.89 11.04
CA ALA A 2 -15.98 -13.60 10.22
C ALA A 2 -14.66 -12.82 10.30
N ASP A 3 -13.58 -13.47 10.73
CA ASP A 3 -12.23 -12.95 10.53
C ASP A 3 -12.11 -12.63 9.04
N ALA A 4 -12.02 -11.35 8.70
CA ALA A 4 -11.63 -10.95 7.37
C ALA A 4 -10.22 -11.51 7.19
N GLU A 5 -10.09 -12.52 6.34
CA GLU A 5 -8.82 -13.17 6.04
C GLU A 5 -7.84 -12.07 5.61
N HIS A 6 -6.89 -11.75 6.49
CA HIS A 6 -5.96 -10.66 6.25
C HIS A 6 -5.02 -11.12 5.14
N TRP A 7 -5.20 -10.57 3.95
CA TRP A 7 -4.35 -10.92 2.81
C TRP A 7 -2.91 -10.51 3.12
N VAL A 8 -2.01 -11.48 3.18
CA VAL A 8 -0.58 -11.25 3.38
C VAL A 8 0.10 -11.26 2.01
N PRO A 9 0.77 -10.16 1.62
CA PRO A 9 1.49 -10.08 0.35
C PRO A 9 2.68 -11.06 0.34
N ASP A 10 2.90 -11.72 -0.80
CA ASP A 10 4.11 -12.52 -0.96
C ASP A 10 5.36 -11.64 -1.18
N GLY A 11 6.54 -12.24 -1.03
CA GLY A 11 7.80 -11.50 -1.17
C GLY A 11 8.00 -10.87 -2.56
N ARG A 12 7.39 -11.45 -3.61
CA ARG A 12 7.45 -10.90 -4.98
C ARG A 12 6.63 -9.61 -5.08
N THR A 13 5.47 -9.58 -4.46
CA THR A 13 4.59 -8.42 -4.38
C THR A 13 5.28 -7.28 -3.64
N LEU A 14 5.94 -7.58 -2.51
CA LEU A 14 6.71 -6.59 -1.76
C LEU A 14 7.87 -6.01 -2.57
N LEU A 15 8.64 -6.84 -3.27
CA LEU A 15 9.71 -6.37 -4.15
C LEU A 15 9.19 -5.47 -5.27
N TRP A 16 8.04 -5.81 -5.85
CA TRP A 16 7.38 -4.96 -6.85
C TRP A 16 6.95 -3.62 -6.24
N CYS A 17 6.35 -3.61 -5.05
CA CYS A 17 5.98 -2.38 -4.35
C CYS A 17 7.18 -1.49 -4.09
N PHE A 18 8.30 -2.01 -3.59
CA PHE A 18 9.50 -1.21 -3.38
C PHE A 18 10.09 -0.66 -4.68
N GLY A 19 10.04 -1.43 -5.77
CA GLY A 19 10.44 -0.94 -7.09
C GLY A 19 9.58 0.22 -7.58
N ARG A 20 8.25 0.10 -7.44
CA ARG A 20 7.31 1.19 -7.77
C ARG A 20 7.48 2.40 -6.88
N ALA A 21 7.74 2.18 -5.59
CA ALA A 21 7.92 3.27 -4.64
C ALA A 21 9.11 4.16 -5.00
N ASP A 22 10.19 3.57 -5.50
CA ASP A 22 11.35 4.29 -6.02
C ASP A 22 11.02 5.02 -7.34
N GLU A 23 10.45 4.30 -8.30
CA GLU A 23 10.07 4.84 -9.63
C GLU A 23 9.15 6.05 -9.50
N HIS A 24 8.16 5.96 -8.60
CA HIS A 24 7.14 6.99 -8.39
C HIS A 24 7.56 8.01 -7.32
N ARG A 25 8.74 7.86 -6.73
CA ARG A 25 9.34 8.75 -5.71
C ARG A 25 8.48 8.91 -4.45
N VAL A 26 7.78 7.86 -4.04
CA VAL A 26 6.95 7.84 -2.82
C VAL A 26 7.66 7.24 -1.59
N MET A 27 8.93 6.85 -1.73
CA MET A 27 9.78 6.40 -0.61
C MET A 27 9.82 7.36 0.61
N PRO A 28 9.82 8.70 0.46
CA PRO A 28 9.76 9.59 1.61
C PRO A 28 8.47 9.44 2.43
N ALA A 29 7.31 9.31 1.75
CA ALA A 29 6.03 9.14 2.41
C ALA A 29 5.97 7.82 3.22
N ILE A 30 6.51 6.74 2.64
CA ILE A 30 6.64 5.45 3.33
C ILE A 30 7.51 5.59 4.58
N ARG A 31 8.66 6.26 4.49
CA ARG A 31 9.57 6.45 5.63
C ARG A 31 8.92 7.25 6.76
N ASP A 32 8.18 8.30 6.40
CA ASP A 32 7.48 9.12 7.38
C ASP A 32 6.37 8.33 8.08
N ASP A 33 5.57 7.57 7.33
CA ASP A 33 4.53 6.70 7.90
C ASP A 33 5.13 5.62 8.81
N VAL A 34 6.19 4.93 8.35
CA VAL A 34 6.90 3.93 9.15
C VAL A 34 7.40 4.54 10.45
N ARG A 35 8.03 5.72 10.39
CA ARG A 35 8.54 6.41 11.58
C ARG A 35 7.43 6.77 12.58
N LEU A 36 6.26 7.16 12.09
CA LEU A 36 5.10 7.50 12.90
C LEU A 36 4.51 6.25 13.57
N ARG A 37 4.35 5.16 12.82
CA ARG A 37 3.70 3.93 13.28
C ARG A 37 4.63 3.05 14.10
N SER A 38 5.95 3.11 13.89
CA SER A 38 6.92 2.23 14.56
C SER A 38 7.27 2.67 15.99
N GLN A 39 6.57 3.65 16.56
CA GLN A 39 6.83 4.11 17.93
C GLN A 39 6.57 2.97 18.92
N GLY A 40 7.61 2.55 19.64
CA GLY A 40 7.54 1.42 20.58
C GLY A 40 7.60 0.05 19.91
N VAL A 41 7.83 -0.03 18.59
CA VAL A 41 8.07 -1.28 17.87
C VAL A 41 9.58 -1.49 17.72
N GLU A 42 10.06 -2.67 18.08
CA GLU A 42 11.48 -3.01 17.98
C GLU A 42 11.93 -3.04 16.50
N PRO A 43 12.93 -2.23 16.10
CA PRO A 43 13.45 -2.25 14.74
C PRO A 43 13.96 -3.64 14.36
N GLY A 44 13.50 -4.16 13.21
CA GLY A 44 13.90 -5.47 12.71
C GLY A 44 13.07 -6.64 13.23
N SER A 45 12.14 -6.41 14.17
CA SER A 45 11.13 -7.40 14.56
C SER A 45 10.18 -7.72 13.40
N GLU A 46 9.47 -8.86 13.49
CA GLU A 46 8.44 -9.24 12.51
C GLU A 46 7.35 -8.16 12.40
N ALA A 47 6.89 -7.63 13.54
CA ALA A 47 5.91 -6.54 13.59
C ALA A 47 6.41 -5.26 12.89
N TYR A 48 7.70 -4.94 13.03
CA TYR A 48 8.32 -3.81 12.30
C TYR A 48 8.30 -4.04 10.79
N TRP A 49 8.64 -5.26 10.35
CA TRP A 49 8.64 -5.58 8.92
C TRP A 49 7.25 -5.66 8.31
N LEU A 50 6.24 -6.12 9.05
CA LEU A 50 4.84 -6.02 8.62
C LEU A 50 4.44 -4.56 8.38
N LEU A 51 4.74 -3.68 9.33
CA LEU A 51 4.44 -2.27 9.25
C LEU A 51 5.12 -1.59 8.04
N VAL A 52 6.40 -1.89 7.80
CA VAL A 52 7.13 -1.42 6.61
C VAL A 52 6.47 -1.90 5.31
N SER A 53 6.01 -3.15 5.29
CA SER A 53 5.37 -3.77 4.14
C SER A 53 4.01 -3.15 3.84
N GLU A 54 3.18 -2.96 4.87
CA GLU A 54 1.88 -2.28 4.79
C GLU A 54 2.03 -0.86 4.28
N ALA A 55 2.92 -0.07 4.87
CA ALA A 55 3.17 1.31 4.45
C ALA A 55 3.61 1.41 2.97
N ALA A 56 4.46 0.48 2.53
CA ALA A 56 4.90 0.43 1.13
C ALA A 56 3.77 0.08 0.17
N ILE A 57 2.93 -0.89 0.52
CA ILE A 57 1.77 -1.29 -0.29
C ILE A 57 0.76 -0.15 -0.37
N GLU A 58 0.39 0.44 0.77
CA GLU A 58 -0.58 1.53 0.82
C GLU A 58 -0.12 2.71 -0.02
N ALA A 59 1.11 3.19 0.17
CA ALA A 59 1.62 4.35 -0.55
C ALA A 59 1.65 4.12 -2.07
N VAL A 60 2.06 2.94 -2.52
CA VAL A 60 2.10 2.59 -3.95
C VAL A 60 0.69 2.44 -4.52
N LEU A 61 -0.22 1.78 -3.80
CA LEU A 61 -1.61 1.65 -4.24
C LEU A 61 -2.29 3.00 -4.37
N TYR A 62 -2.15 3.88 -3.38
CA TYR A 62 -2.73 5.22 -3.44
C TYR A 62 -2.15 6.04 -4.59
N ASP A 63 -0.84 6.04 -4.79
CA ASP A 63 -0.23 6.76 -5.91
C ASP A 63 -0.70 6.21 -7.28
N LEU A 64 -0.80 4.89 -7.44
CA LEU A 64 -1.32 4.27 -8.66
C LEU A 64 -2.79 4.63 -8.91
N LEU A 65 -3.63 4.63 -7.88
CA LEU A 65 -5.03 5.02 -7.99
C LEU A 65 -5.17 6.49 -8.39
N GLU A 66 -4.40 7.39 -7.78
CA GLU A 66 -4.45 8.81 -8.10
C GLU A 66 -3.97 9.10 -9.53
N ARG A 67 -2.94 8.39 -10.01
CA ARG A 67 -2.51 8.48 -11.41
C ARG A 67 -3.57 7.95 -12.37
N ALA A 68 -4.13 6.79 -12.09
CA ALA A 68 -5.18 6.21 -12.91
C ALA A 68 -6.39 7.15 -13.00
N ARG A 69 -6.77 7.81 -11.90
CA ARG A 69 -7.79 8.86 -11.87
C ARG A 69 -7.40 10.06 -12.74
N ALA A 70 -6.16 10.54 -12.64
CA ALA A 70 -5.66 11.64 -13.46
C ALA A 70 -5.62 11.30 -14.97
N GLU A 71 -5.44 10.02 -15.30
CA GLU A 71 -5.48 9.48 -16.66
C GLU A 71 -6.92 9.20 -17.16
N GLY A 72 -7.93 9.43 -16.32
CA GLY A 72 -9.34 9.23 -16.67
C GLY A 72 -9.85 7.80 -16.51
N THR A 73 -9.10 6.94 -15.80
CA THR A 73 -9.57 5.60 -15.44
C THR A 73 -10.70 5.72 -14.43
N VAL A 74 -11.87 5.18 -14.79
CA VAL A 74 -13.02 5.05 -13.89
C VAL A 74 -12.99 3.65 -13.29
N PHE A 75 -12.78 3.60 -11.98
CA PHE A 75 -12.97 2.37 -11.21
C PHE A 75 -14.46 2.29 -10.86
N ASP A 76 -15.24 1.61 -11.69
CA ASP A 76 -16.69 1.49 -11.50
C ASP A 76 -17.01 0.38 -10.50
N ASP A 77 -17.73 0.72 -9.42
CA ASP A 77 -18.15 -0.20 -8.36
C ASP A 77 -19.53 -0.82 -8.71
N GLY A 78 -19.59 -1.67 -9.74
CA GLY A 78 -20.79 -2.50 -10.02
C GLY A 78 -21.82 -1.92 -10.99
N PRO A 79 -22.91 -2.68 -11.29
CA PRO A 79 -23.73 -2.45 -12.47
C PRO A 79 -24.50 -1.12 -12.40
N GLN A 80 -24.34 -0.33 -13.47
CA GLN A 80 -25.04 0.93 -13.71
C GLN A 80 -26.57 0.71 -13.66
N PRO A 81 -27.33 1.45 -12.83
CA PRO A 81 -28.78 1.30 -12.79
C PRO A 81 -29.40 1.68 -14.15
N PRO A 82 -30.45 0.97 -14.62
CA PRO A 82 -31.08 1.29 -15.89
C PRO A 82 -31.71 2.70 -15.85
N ALA A 83 -31.56 3.40 -16.98
CA ALA A 83 -32.02 4.76 -17.24
C ALA A 83 -33.54 4.94 -17.14
#